data_AF-A0A5J4E5C7-F1
#
_entry.id   AF-A0A5J4E5C7-F1
#
_cell.length_a   1.000
_cell.length_b   1.000
_cell.length_c   1.000
_cell.angle_alpha   90.00
_cell.angle_beta   90.00
_cell.angle_gamma   90.00
#
_symmetry.space_group_name_H-M   'P 1'
#
loop_
_entity.id
_entity.type
_entity.pdbx_description
1 polymer ?
#
loop_
_entity_poly.entity_id
_entity_poly.type
_entity_poly.pdbx_seq_one_letter_code
_entity_poly.pdbx_strand_id
1 'polypeptide(L)'
;MLKSKIFYWVLPVALMLAACSDQDEDGAVPGTQKVVTEIQKTVPGTQKAVSGTQKAVSGTQKYYFLESVKLVELAGRTLQVGGMTTQRKINEALEMMDKGLELAFQVETHFLKSLDARLGKNYQRYFVKGIETYRLGIEAGIQSDQQAGLQLLGQWAEFWSAENKVIRAKLRSG
;
A
#
# COMPACT_ATOMS: atom_id res chain seq x y z
N MET A 1 -33.58 -13.11 18.98
CA MET A 1 -32.61 -13.14 17.86
C MET A 1 -31.70 -11.91 17.96
N LEU A 2 -30.38 -12.16 17.94
CA LEU A 2 -29.24 -11.24 17.84
C LEU A 2 -29.24 -10.00 18.74
N LYS A 3 -28.99 -10.19 20.04
CA LYS A 3 -28.36 -9.18 20.90
C LYS A 3 -27.19 -9.87 21.62
N SER A 4 -26.04 -9.19 21.68
CA SER A 4 -24.85 -9.56 22.47
C SER A 4 -23.76 -10.45 21.86
N LYS A 5 -23.08 -10.00 20.79
CA LYS A 5 -21.71 -10.47 20.44
C LYS A 5 -20.81 -9.40 19.79
N ILE A 6 -20.92 -8.12 20.19
CA ILE A 6 -20.02 -7.05 19.70
C ILE A 6 -18.95 -6.65 20.74
N PHE A 7 -19.09 -7.10 21.98
CA PHE A 7 -18.07 -6.92 23.01
C PHE A 7 -17.02 -8.02 22.88
N TYR A 8 -15.91 -7.80 22.17
CA TYR A 8 -14.55 -8.35 22.41
C TYR A 8 -13.62 -8.02 21.20
N TRP A 9 -13.59 -6.76 20.76
CA TRP A 9 -12.87 -6.34 19.54
C TRP A 9 -11.70 -5.35 19.73
N VAL A 10 -11.15 -5.19 20.94
CA VAL A 10 -10.26 -4.03 21.21
C VAL A 10 -8.79 -4.38 21.51
N LEU A 11 -8.36 -5.65 21.62
CA LEU A 11 -7.05 -5.92 22.23
C LEU A 11 -5.84 -6.45 21.43
N PRO A 12 -5.84 -6.74 20.12
CA PRO A 12 -4.57 -7.08 19.45
C PRO A 12 -4.06 -6.02 18.47
N VAL A 13 -4.78 -4.92 18.23
CA VAL A 13 -4.41 -3.98 17.16
C VAL A 13 -3.55 -2.80 17.68
N ALA A 14 -3.41 -2.65 18.99
CA ALA A 14 -2.74 -1.51 19.63
C ALA A 14 -1.20 -1.59 19.66
N LEU A 15 -0.57 -2.70 19.27
CA LEU A 15 0.88 -2.89 19.50
C LEU A 15 1.78 -2.67 18.28
N MET A 16 1.24 -2.51 17.07
CA MET A 16 2.06 -2.74 15.85
C MET A 16 2.42 -1.50 15.03
N LEU A 17 1.91 -0.29 15.32
CA LEU A 17 2.01 0.86 14.40
C LEU A 17 2.58 2.16 15.00
N ALA A 18 3.27 2.11 16.13
CA ALA A 18 3.78 3.32 16.82
C ALA A 18 5.21 3.75 16.47
N ALA A 19 5.87 3.19 15.45
CA ALA A 19 7.26 3.55 15.13
C ALA A 19 7.36 4.29 13.79
N CYS A 20 7.42 5.64 13.86
CA CYS A 20 8.42 6.50 13.19
C CYS A 20 7.86 7.92 12.96
N SER A 21 8.20 8.82 13.90
CA SER A 21 8.31 10.26 13.67
C SER A 21 9.79 10.65 13.55
N ASP A 22 10.01 11.76 12.83
CA ASP A 22 11.15 12.69 12.86
C ASP A 22 12.33 12.55 11.87
N GLN A 23 12.32 13.53 10.95
CA GLN A 23 13.33 14.56 10.64
C GLN A 23 14.70 14.21 9.99
N ASP A 24 14.85 14.80 8.79
CA ASP A 24 15.87 15.80 8.39
C ASP A 24 17.21 15.44 7.70
N GLU A 25 17.37 16.17 6.57
CA GLU A 25 18.55 16.80 5.92
C GLU A 25 19.59 16.01 5.08
N ASP A 26 19.55 16.36 3.78
CA ASP A 26 20.57 16.85 2.83
C ASP A 26 21.98 16.23 2.66
N GLY A 27 22.46 16.21 1.40
CA GLY A 27 23.84 15.88 1.04
C GLY A 27 24.07 15.52 -0.43
N ALA A 28 24.75 16.40 -1.17
CA ALA A 28 24.91 16.47 -2.63
C ALA A 28 25.88 15.49 -3.33
N VAL A 29 25.69 15.39 -4.66
CA VAL A 29 26.42 14.72 -5.78
C VAL A 29 27.62 15.64 -6.20
N PRO A 30 28.74 15.27 -6.90
CA PRO A 30 28.71 14.51 -8.17
C PRO A 30 29.95 13.72 -8.66
N GLY A 31 29.77 12.93 -9.74
CA GLY A 31 30.86 12.29 -10.49
C GLY A 31 30.45 11.87 -11.91
N THR A 32 31.10 12.48 -12.90
CA THR A 32 30.87 12.42 -14.36
C THR A 32 31.86 11.48 -15.07
N GLN A 33 31.43 10.78 -16.14
CA GLN A 33 32.21 10.33 -17.33
C GLN A 33 31.23 9.55 -18.25
N LYS A 34 30.78 9.97 -19.45
CA LYS A 34 31.34 10.48 -20.73
C LYS A 34 31.93 9.38 -21.64
N VAL A 35 31.52 9.45 -22.93
CA VAL A 35 32.10 8.88 -24.18
C VAL A 35 31.49 7.55 -24.67
N VAL A 36 31.04 7.33 -25.93
CA VAL A 36 30.89 8.15 -27.16
C VAL A 36 29.88 7.50 -28.13
N THR A 37 29.33 8.38 -28.98
CA THR A 37 28.58 8.25 -30.25
C THR A 37 28.69 6.95 -31.06
N GLU A 38 27.61 6.53 -31.74
CA GLU A 38 27.41 6.82 -33.19
C GLU A 38 26.04 6.34 -33.74
N ILE A 39 25.27 7.31 -34.28
CA ILE A 39 24.33 7.30 -35.43
C ILE A 39 23.26 6.19 -35.53
N GLN A 40 22.00 6.59 -35.32
CA GLN A 40 20.97 6.37 -36.33
C GLN A 40 19.97 7.54 -36.37
N LYS A 41 19.92 8.16 -37.54
CA LYS A 41 19.14 9.33 -37.89
C LYS A 41 17.70 8.88 -38.18
N THR A 42 16.74 9.76 -37.85
CA THR A 42 15.35 9.85 -38.39
C THR A 42 14.25 9.12 -37.60
N VAL A 43 13.60 9.82 -36.65
CA VAL A 43 12.16 10.23 -36.61
C VAL A 43 11.93 11.07 -35.33
N PRO A 44 11.95 12.42 -35.38
CA PRO A 44 11.64 13.26 -34.23
C PRO A 44 10.13 13.51 -34.17
N GLY A 45 9.36 12.48 -33.86
CA GLY A 45 7.89 12.59 -33.75
C GLY A 45 7.30 11.66 -32.69
N THR A 46 7.87 10.46 -32.54
CA THR A 46 7.25 9.40 -31.74
C THR A 46 7.80 9.31 -30.31
N GLN A 47 9.04 9.74 -30.05
CA GLN A 47 9.66 9.58 -28.73
C GLN A 47 9.03 10.47 -27.64
N LYS A 48 8.60 11.69 -27.98
CA LYS A 48 8.01 12.61 -26.99
C LYS A 48 6.63 12.14 -26.50
N ALA A 49 5.86 11.47 -27.36
CA ALA A 49 4.59 10.86 -26.99
C ALA A 49 4.78 9.63 -26.09
N VAL A 50 5.73 8.75 -26.43
CA VAL A 50 6.03 7.54 -25.63
C VAL A 50 6.55 7.91 -24.24
N SER A 51 7.43 8.91 -24.11
CA SER A 51 7.88 9.39 -22.80
C SER A 51 6.74 10.00 -21.98
N GLY A 52 5.81 10.72 -22.62
CA GLY A 52 4.62 11.27 -21.96
C GLY A 52 3.68 10.18 -21.45
N THR A 53 3.42 9.16 -22.26
CA THR A 53 2.57 8.01 -21.90
C THR A 53 3.21 7.17 -20.80
N GLN A 54 4.52 6.87 -20.88
CA GLN A 54 5.22 6.10 -19.84
C GLN A 54 5.23 6.83 -18.49
N LYS A 55 5.45 8.15 -18.50
CA LYS A 55 5.41 8.96 -17.28
C LYS A 55 3.99 9.04 -16.69
N ALA A 56 2.96 9.12 -17.53
CA ALA A 56 1.57 9.08 -17.09
C ALA A 56 1.21 7.72 -16.46
N VAL A 57 1.60 6.60 -17.08
CA VAL A 57 1.37 5.25 -16.54
C VAL A 57 2.09 5.07 -15.19
N SER A 58 3.34 5.51 -15.07
CA SER A 58 4.09 5.50 -13.81
C SER A 58 3.39 6.31 -12.71
N GLY A 59 2.88 7.50 -13.06
CA GLY A 59 2.13 8.35 -12.12
C GLY A 59 0.83 7.70 -11.62
N THR A 60 0.07 7.07 -12.51
CA THR A 60 -1.15 6.34 -12.17
C THR A 60 -0.87 5.12 -11.28
N GLN A 61 0.15 4.32 -11.61
CA GLN A 61 0.54 3.16 -10.81
C GLN A 61 1.03 3.56 -9.41
N LYS A 62 1.78 4.66 -9.31
CA LYS A 62 2.17 5.25 -8.02
C LYS A 62 0.96 5.67 -7.20
N TYR A 63 -0.05 6.29 -7.81
CA TYR A 63 -1.28 6.68 -7.13
C TYR A 63 -2.03 5.46 -6.59
N TYR A 64 -2.28 4.45 -7.43
CA TYR A 64 -2.98 3.22 -7.02
C TYR A 64 -2.28 2.53 -5.84
N PHE A 65 -0.96 2.41 -5.89
CA PHE A 65 -0.20 1.77 -4.82
C PHE A 65 -0.20 2.58 -3.52
N LEU A 66 0.04 3.90 -3.56
CA LEU A 66 0.11 4.69 -2.34
C LEU A 66 -1.27 4.91 -1.71
N GLU A 67 -2.29 5.14 -2.53
CA GLU A 67 -3.63 5.42 -2.03
C GLU A 67 -4.30 4.16 -1.46
N SER A 68 -4.08 2.98 -2.07
CA SER A 68 -4.55 1.71 -1.50
C SER A 68 -3.99 1.47 -0.08
N VAL A 69 -2.67 1.58 0.09
CA VAL A 69 -2.01 1.43 1.40
C VAL A 69 -2.56 2.44 2.40
N LYS A 70 -2.68 3.71 2.01
CA LYS A 70 -3.20 4.78 2.86
C LYS A 70 -4.64 4.52 3.32
N LEU A 71 -5.54 4.13 2.42
CA LEU A 71 -6.94 3.87 2.75
C LEU A 71 -7.08 2.71 3.73
N VAL A 72 -6.31 1.64 3.54
CA VAL A 72 -6.34 0.46 4.42
C VAL A 72 -5.76 0.77 5.80
N GLU A 73 -4.68 1.57 5.87
CA GLU A 73 -4.16 2.05 7.14
C GLU A 73 -5.16 2.96 7.87
N LEU A 74 -5.84 3.87 7.16
CA LEU A 74 -6.89 4.72 7.74
C LEU A 74 -8.07 3.89 8.24
N ALA A 75 -8.52 2.89 7.48
CA ALA A 75 -9.52 1.93 7.91
C ALA A 75 -9.11 1.24 9.21
N GLY A 76 -7.89 0.70 9.27
CA GLY A 76 -7.35 0.06 10.47
C GLY A 76 -7.34 0.99 11.68
N ARG A 77 -6.85 2.24 11.51
CA ARG A 77 -6.86 3.26 12.57
C ARG A 77 -8.27 3.60 13.04
N THR A 78 -9.23 3.75 12.12
CA THR A 78 -10.63 4.04 12.46
C THR A 78 -11.27 2.91 13.29
N LEU A 79 -10.91 1.66 13.01
CA LEU A 79 -11.35 0.50 13.80
C LEU A 79 -10.67 0.40 15.18
N GLN A 80 -9.47 0.96 15.32
CA GLN A 80 -8.66 0.93 16.56
C GLN A 80 -9.03 1.98 17.60
N VAL A 81 -9.67 3.09 17.21
CA VAL A 81 -9.94 4.21 18.14
C VAL A 81 -10.74 3.72 19.35
N GLY A 82 -10.09 3.66 20.51
CA GLY A 82 -10.56 3.06 21.78
C GLY A 82 -11.72 3.79 22.46
N GLY A 83 -12.83 3.95 21.74
CA GLY A 83 -14.13 4.36 22.27
C GLY A 83 -15.24 3.50 21.63
N MET A 84 -16.51 3.85 21.83
CA MET A 84 -17.61 3.22 21.10
C MET A 84 -17.48 3.53 19.60
N THR A 85 -16.82 2.65 18.85
CA THR A 85 -16.86 2.68 17.38
C THR A 85 -18.30 2.51 16.95
N THR A 86 -18.94 3.61 16.56
CA THR A 86 -20.34 3.56 16.10
C THR A 86 -20.44 2.69 14.86
N GLN A 87 -21.61 2.10 14.61
CA GLN A 87 -21.87 1.34 13.39
C GLN A 87 -21.49 2.15 12.13
N ARG A 88 -21.70 3.46 12.15
CA ARG A 88 -21.29 4.38 11.08
C ARG A 88 -19.78 4.36 10.83
N LYS A 89 -18.96 4.46 11.90
CA LYS A 89 -17.49 4.42 11.79
C LYS A 89 -16.98 3.05 11.34
N ILE A 90 -17.64 1.97 11.76
CA ILE A 90 -17.33 0.62 11.27
C ILE A 90 -17.58 0.58 9.76
N ASN A 91 -18.76 0.99 9.30
CA ASN A 91 -19.11 1.00 7.88
C ASN A 91 -18.14 1.87 7.06
N GLU A 92 -17.79 3.06 7.56
CA GLU A 92 -16.82 3.95 6.92
C GLU A 92 -15.42 3.32 6.80
N ALA A 93 -14.96 2.64 7.85
CA ALA A 93 -13.69 1.92 7.80
C ALA A 93 -13.70 0.77 6.78
N LEU A 94 -14.80 0.01 6.74
CA LEU A 94 -14.95 -1.08 5.76
C LEU A 94 -14.99 -0.54 4.33
N GLU A 95 -15.68 0.57 4.08
CA GLU A 95 -15.70 1.24 2.78
C GLU A 95 -14.31 1.73 2.35
N MET A 96 -13.53 2.31 3.28
CA MET A 96 -12.14 2.68 3.00
C MET A 96 -11.29 1.46 2.65
N MET A 97 -11.47 0.35 3.37
CA MET A 97 -10.74 -0.89 3.10
C MET A 97 -11.11 -1.48 1.73
N ASP A 98 -12.39 -1.42 1.33
CA ASP A 98 -12.86 -1.89 0.02
C ASP A 98 -12.30 -1.04 -1.12
N LYS A 99 -12.34 0.30 -1.00
CA LYS A 99 -11.72 1.22 -1.96
C LYS A 99 -10.21 0.99 -2.05
N GLY A 100 -9.56 0.75 -0.92
CA GLY A 100 -8.14 0.45 -0.87
C GLY A 100 -7.81 -0.85 -1.62
N LEU A 101 -8.62 -1.89 -1.44
CA LEU A 101 -8.49 -3.16 -2.14
C LEU A 101 -8.74 -3.02 -3.65
N GLU A 102 -9.75 -2.24 -4.06
CA GLU A 102 -10.03 -1.94 -5.46
C GLU A 102 -8.81 -1.32 -6.15
N LEU A 103 -8.24 -0.28 -5.54
CA LEU A 103 -7.02 0.35 -6.05
C LEU A 103 -5.84 -0.62 -6.05
N ALA A 104 -5.74 -1.51 -5.06
CA ALA A 104 -4.68 -2.50 -4.97
C ALA A 104 -4.67 -3.47 -6.17
N PHE A 105 -5.85 -3.82 -6.70
CA PHE A 105 -5.97 -4.66 -7.89
C PHE A 105 -5.54 -3.96 -9.18
N GLN A 106 -5.52 -2.64 -9.20
CA GLN A 106 -5.02 -1.85 -10.34
C GLN A 106 -3.49 -1.72 -10.36
N VAL A 107 -2.81 -2.15 -9.28
CA VAL A 107 -1.36 -2.04 -9.17
C VAL A 107 -0.68 -3.16 -9.95
N GLU A 108 0.12 -2.78 -10.93
CA GLU A 108 0.84 -3.71 -11.79
C GLU A 108 2.04 -4.32 -11.06
N THR A 109 2.18 -5.64 -11.17
CA THR A 109 3.27 -6.37 -10.50
C THR A 109 4.65 -5.93 -11.00
N HIS A 110 4.79 -5.57 -12.28
CA HIS A 110 6.08 -5.13 -12.83
C HIS A 110 6.50 -3.76 -12.27
N PHE A 111 5.53 -2.86 -12.04
CA PHE A 111 5.75 -1.58 -11.36
C PHE A 111 6.27 -1.81 -9.94
N LEU A 112 5.63 -2.70 -9.17
CA LEU A 112 6.11 -2.99 -7.81
C LEU A 112 7.52 -3.61 -7.79
N LYS A 113 7.83 -4.48 -8.75
CA LYS A 113 9.17 -5.08 -8.89
C LYS A 113 10.26 -4.06 -9.21
N SER A 114 9.94 -2.98 -9.95
CA SER A 114 10.92 -1.93 -10.24
C SER A 114 11.28 -1.12 -9.00
N LEU A 115 10.37 -1.06 -8.02
CA LEU A 115 10.62 -0.43 -6.72
C LEU A 115 11.41 -1.34 -5.79
N ASP A 116 10.98 -2.60 -5.62
CA ASP A 116 11.70 -3.62 -4.86
C ASP A 116 11.27 -5.01 -5.35
N ALA A 117 12.22 -5.92 -5.55
CA ALA A 117 11.95 -7.25 -6.12
C ALA A 117 11.00 -8.12 -5.27
N ARG A 118 10.94 -7.88 -3.96
CA ARG A 118 10.08 -8.59 -3.00
C ARG A 118 8.72 -7.91 -2.85
N LEU A 119 8.64 -6.59 -3.08
CA LEU A 119 7.42 -5.79 -2.87
C LEU A 119 6.21 -6.38 -3.57
N GLY A 120 6.31 -6.73 -4.86
CA GLY A 120 5.17 -7.29 -5.59
C GLY A 120 4.60 -8.57 -4.96
N LYS A 121 5.47 -9.48 -4.50
CA LYS A 121 5.05 -10.73 -3.85
C LYS A 121 4.46 -10.47 -2.47
N ASN A 122 5.10 -9.64 -1.66
CA ASN A 122 4.63 -9.32 -0.30
C ASN A 122 3.33 -8.52 -0.33
N TYR A 123 3.18 -7.61 -1.28
CA TYR A 123 1.95 -6.84 -1.48
C TYR A 123 0.78 -7.75 -1.79
N GLN A 124 0.91 -8.68 -2.74
CA GLN A 124 -0.18 -9.62 -3.06
C GLN A 124 -0.44 -10.61 -1.92
N ARG A 125 0.63 -11.17 -1.33
CA ARG A 125 0.51 -12.25 -0.33
C ARG A 125 0.00 -11.77 1.02
N TYR A 126 0.39 -10.57 1.45
CA TYR A 126 0.12 -10.10 2.80
C TYR A 126 -0.89 -8.97 2.82
N PHE A 127 -0.73 -7.97 1.94
CA PHE A 127 -1.64 -6.83 1.90
C PHE A 127 -2.98 -7.20 1.25
N VAL A 128 -2.95 -7.57 -0.04
CA VAL A 128 -4.18 -7.89 -0.79
C VAL A 128 -4.91 -9.07 -0.16
N LYS A 129 -4.20 -10.19 0.07
CA LYS A 129 -4.83 -11.38 0.66
C LYS A 129 -5.29 -11.16 2.09
N GLY A 130 -4.56 -10.35 2.87
CA GLY A 130 -4.94 -10.01 4.24
C GLY A 130 -6.25 -9.24 4.30
N ILE A 131 -6.43 -8.23 3.44
CA ILE A 131 -7.67 -7.47 3.33
C ILE A 131 -8.83 -8.40 2.90
N GLU A 132 -8.64 -9.17 1.83
CA GLU A 132 -9.66 -10.07 1.29
C GLU A 132 -10.14 -11.06 2.37
N THR A 133 -9.20 -11.73 3.04
CA THR A 133 -9.50 -12.72 4.09
C THR A 133 -10.23 -12.07 5.27
N TYR A 134 -9.78 -10.88 5.68
CA TYR A 134 -10.43 -10.14 6.76
C TYR A 134 -11.86 -9.71 6.39
N ARG A 135 -12.08 -9.16 5.20
CA ARG A 135 -13.39 -8.68 4.74
C ARG A 135 -14.39 -9.83 4.58
N LEU A 136 -13.98 -10.92 3.92
CA LEU A 136 -14.81 -12.13 3.81
C LEU A 136 -15.15 -12.71 5.19
N GLY A 137 -14.19 -12.72 6.12
CA GLY A 137 -14.43 -13.15 7.48
C GLY A 137 -15.47 -12.29 8.21
N ILE A 138 -15.49 -10.97 7.98
CA ILE A 138 -16.53 -10.08 8.52
C ILE A 138 -17.90 -10.41 7.93
N GLU A 139 -17.98 -10.53 6.60
CA GLU A 139 -19.24 -10.79 5.87
C GLU A 139 -19.84 -12.14 6.25
N ALA A 140 -19.00 -13.16 6.42
CA ALA A 140 -19.40 -14.50 6.84
C ALA A 140 -19.59 -14.63 8.36
N GLY A 141 -19.19 -13.63 9.16
CA GLY A 141 -19.19 -13.72 10.62
C GLY A 141 -18.20 -14.76 11.18
N ILE A 142 -17.15 -15.10 10.42
CA ILE A 142 -16.16 -16.12 10.76
C ILE A 142 -14.94 -15.46 11.41
N GLN A 143 -14.78 -15.67 12.72
CA GLN A 143 -13.71 -15.03 13.50
C GLN A 143 -12.30 -15.53 13.13
N SER A 144 -12.13 -16.81 12.79
CA SER A 144 -10.82 -17.37 12.39
C SER A 144 -10.27 -16.68 11.15
N ASP A 145 -11.12 -16.38 10.18
CA ASP A 145 -10.74 -15.74 8.93
C ASP A 145 -10.39 -14.28 9.16
N GLN A 146 -11.14 -13.60 10.03
CA GLN A 146 -10.80 -12.25 10.47
C GLN A 146 -9.40 -12.22 11.13
N GLN A 147 -9.11 -13.17 12.03
CA GLN A 147 -7.81 -13.25 12.67
C GLN A 147 -6.68 -13.59 11.67
N ALA A 148 -6.92 -14.52 10.74
CA ALA A 148 -5.96 -14.87 9.69
C ALA A 148 -5.65 -13.68 8.78
N GLY A 149 -6.69 -12.92 8.38
CA GLY A 149 -6.52 -11.68 7.62
C GLY A 149 -5.69 -10.64 8.36
N LEU A 150 -5.94 -10.43 9.65
CA LEU A 150 -5.15 -9.53 10.49
C LEU A 150 -3.69 -9.97 10.64
N GLN A 151 -3.42 -11.28 10.74
CA GLN A 151 -2.06 -11.81 10.78
C GLN A 151 -1.28 -11.50 9.49
N LEU A 152 -1.92 -11.68 8.33
CA LEU A 152 -1.33 -11.32 7.04
C LEU A 152 -1.06 -9.81 6.96
N LEU A 153 -1.99 -8.97 7.43
CA LEU A 153 -1.79 -7.52 7.47
C LEU A 153 -0.68 -7.10 8.45
N GLY A 154 -0.48 -7.85 9.54
CA GLY A 154 0.67 -7.69 10.42
C GLY A 154 2.00 -7.96 9.71
N GLN A 155 2.08 -9.05 8.94
CA GLN A 155 3.27 -9.37 8.13
C GLN A 155 3.53 -8.30 7.05
N TRP A 156 2.46 -7.75 6.46
CA TRP A 156 2.59 -6.59 5.58
C TRP A 156 3.17 -5.38 6.32
N ALA A 157 2.64 -5.05 7.50
CA ALA A 157 3.10 -3.90 8.29
C ALA A 157 4.58 -4.02 8.69
N GLU A 158 5.04 -5.20 9.09
CA GLU A 158 6.45 -5.47 9.37
C GLU A 158 7.33 -5.17 8.15
N PHE A 159 7.02 -5.76 7.00
CA PHE A 159 7.75 -5.52 5.76
C PHE A 159 7.70 -4.04 5.35
N TRP A 160 6.53 -3.43 5.39
CA TRP A 160 6.32 -2.06 4.96
C TRP A 160 7.03 -1.06 5.88
N SER A 161 7.01 -1.27 7.20
CA SER A 161 7.73 -0.40 8.15
C SER A 161 9.24 -0.39 7.89
N ALA A 162 9.83 -1.54 7.56
CA ALA A 162 11.25 -1.66 7.28
C ALA A 162 11.65 -1.03 5.93
N GLU A 163 10.83 -1.20 4.90
CA GLU A 163 11.21 -0.86 3.51
C GLU A 163 10.60 0.45 2.99
N ASN A 164 9.62 1.04 3.70
CA ASN A 164 8.85 2.18 3.17
C ASN A 164 9.74 3.37 2.79
N LYS A 165 10.80 3.65 3.54
CA LYS A 165 11.65 4.84 3.32
C LYS A 165 12.34 4.72 1.96
N VAL A 166 12.89 3.54 1.68
CA VAL A 166 13.59 3.22 0.43
C VAL A 166 12.60 3.21 -0.74
N ILE A 167 11.44 2.56 -0.58
CA ILE A 167 10.42 2.48 -1.62
C ILE A 167 9.87 3.89 -1.95
N ARG A 168 9.58 4.71 -0.93
CA ARG A 168 9.11 6.09 -1.12
C ARG A 168 10.17 7.02 -1.72
N ALA A 169 11.46 6.75 -1.50
CA ALA A 169 12.53 7.47 -2.19
C ALA A 169 12.51 7.16 -3.70
N LYS A 170 12.42 5.89 -4.07
CA LYS A 170 12.32 5.46 -5.48
C LYS A 170 11.08 6.00 -6.19
N LEU A 171 9.94 6.04 -5.50
CA LEU A 171 8.70 6.64 -6.00
C LEU A 171 8.82 8.15 -6.23
N ARG A 172 9.77 8.85 -5.60
CA ARG A 172 10.01 10.29 -5.81
C ARG A 172 11.00 10.56 -6.95
N SER A 173 11.90 9.63 -7.22
CA SER A 173 12.94 9.77 -8.25
C SER A 173 12.53 9.28 -9.65
N GLY A 174 11.48 8.47 -9.75
CA GLY A 174 10.89 8.02 -11.03
C GLY A 174 9.74 8.91 -11.49
#